data_AF-A0A2M9XEC8-F1
#
_entry.id   AF-A0A2M9XEC8-F1
#
_cell.length_a   1.000
_cell.length_b   1.000
_cell.length_c   1.000
_cell.angle_alpha   90.00
_cell.angle_beta   90.00
_cell.angle_gamma   90.00
#
_symmetry.space_group_name_H-M   'P 1'
#
loop_
_entity.id
_entity.type
_entity.pdbx_description
1 polymer ?
#
loop_
_entity_poly.entity_id
_entity_poly.type
_entity_poly.pdbx_seq_one_letter_code
_entity_poly.pdbx_strand_id
1 'polypeptide(L)'
;MATKAPADSTSAKQALSKSSAIIEQVTKALAAKCSSNGKVSVSKMDQNQFVQYQIAWLTSEQKIAENFIDYAWNDSLGTGELEKLMAQVFAAEAVSHIRTEFSSRASEYGISTQELVSKLFDDATNKFLEESSAIENYNHIADLIASSGSFGAYGLSEDHEMFRQTFKQFAEEVVAPKAEHVHRHDDIVPEEIIQGLRDMGCFGLCIPETYGGLQSNDKPDNISMLVVTEELSRGSLGIAGSLITRPEILSKALLKGGTDAQKEKWLPLIASGEKMGGIMVTEPNYGSDVAGVSVTAKKVDGGWSINGVKTWCTFAGYANLLLILVRTESDPELKHKGLSIVLAEKPSFTGHEFDYKQDGGGRISGKAIGTIGYRGMHSFEVSFEDYFVPEDNLIGGEAGRGKGFYFQMEGFSGGRIQTAARANGVMQAALEAGLRYAQERQVFQKPIFDYNLTKYKIARMAMIVQASRQFTNTVAKLLDNHQGQMEATLIKFYASKVAEWVTREAMQIHGGMGYAEEYAVSRYFVDARVFSIFEGAEEVMALRVIAKSLMDQYAV
;
A
#
# COMPACT_ATOMS: atom_id res chain seq x y z
N MET A 1 -36.29 12.52 13.83
CA MET A 1 -36.16 11.61 14.98
C MET A 1 -34.78 11.84 15.56
N ALA A 2 -34.65 11.97 16.89
CA ALA A 2 -33.35 12.12 17.53
C ALA A 2 -32.49 10.89 17.21
N THR A 3 -31.32 11.09 16.61
CA THR A 3 -30.31 10.06 16.44
C THR A 3 -29.96 9.54 17.84
N LYS A 4 -30.16 8.24 18.08
CA LYS A 4 -29.72 7.62 19.33
C LYS A 4 -28.19 7.72 19.35
N ALA A 5 -27.62 8.08 20.50
CA ALA A 5 -26.18 7.95 20.72
C ALA A 5 -25.73 6.54 20.29
N PRO A 6 -24.56 6.41 19.63
CA PRO A 6 -24.09 5.11 19.15
C PRO A 6 -24.09 4.10 20.30
N ALA A 7 -24.69 2.93 20.06
CA ALA A 7 -24.81 1.86 21.04
C ALA A 7 -23.42 1.42 21.54
N ASP A 8 -23.32 0.79 22.72
CA ASP A 8 -22.07 0.17 23.13
C ASP A 8 -21.54 -0.80 22.05
N SER A 9 -20.21 -0.91 21.93
CA SER A 9 -19.50 -1.75 20.96
C SER A 9 -19.83 -3.24 21.05
N THR A 10 -20.49 -3.68 22.13
CA THR A 10 -20.82 -5.08 22.41
C THR A 10 -21.56 -5.77 21.26
N SER A 11 -22.57 -5.17 20.65
CA SER A 11 -23.33 -5.80 19.55
C SER A 11 -22.47 -6.00 18.30
N ALA A 12 -21.67 -5.00 17.94
CA ALA A 12 -20.72 -5.08 16.83
C ALA A 12 -19.66 -6.17 17.08
N LYS A 13 -19.06 -6.20 18.29
CA LYS A 13 -18.07 -7.22 18.67
C LYS A 13 -18.65 -8.64 18.64
N GLN A 14 -19.89 -8.81 19.10
CA GLN A 14 -20.58 -10.11 19.03
C GLN A 14 -20.84 -10.55 17.59
N ALA A 15 -21.31 -9.64 16.73
CA ALA A 15 -21.55 -9.92 15.31
C ALA A 15 -20.24 -10.27 14.58
N LEU A 16 -19.18 -9.50 14.81
CA LEU A 16 -17.84 -9.75 14.24
C LEU A 16 -17.24 -11.06 14.75
N SER A 17 -17.42 -11.41 16.03
CA SER A 17 -16.96 -12.70 16.56
C SER A 17 -17.63 -13.88 15.86
N LYS A 18 -18.95 -13.79 15.62
CA LYS A 18 -19.70 -14.81 14.88
C LYS A 18 -19.24 -14.92 13.43
N SER A 19 -18.97 -13.81 12.74
CA SER A 19 -18.50 -13.83 11.36
C SER A 19 -17.06 -14.36 11.24
N SER A 20 -16.19 -14.03 12.19
CA SER A 20 -14.84 -14.61 12.28
C SER A 20 -14.89 -16.13 12.45
N ALA A 21 -15.82 -16.65 13.27
CA ALA A 21 -15.98 -18.10 13.45
C ALA A 21 -16.42 -18.82 12.15
N ILE A 22 -17.22 -18.15 11.31
CA ILE A 22 -17.58 -18.69 9.98
C ILE A 22 -16.38 -18.64 9.04
N ILE A 23 -15.63 -17.53 8.98
CA ILE A 23 -14.41 -17.44 8.16
C ILE A 23 -13.42 -18.55 8.56
N GLU A 24 -13.25 -18.81 9.85
CA GLU A 24 -12.40 -19.90 10.34
C GLU A 24 -12.91 -21.27 9.86
N GLN A 25 -14.21 -21.52 9.95
CA GLN A 25 -14.81 -22.78 9.49
C GLN A 25 -14.60 -22.99 7.99
N VAL A 26 -14.83 -21.95 7.19
CA VAL A 26 -14.59 -21.97 5.74
C VAL A 26 -13.11 -22.18 5.41
N THR A 27 -12.22 -21.55 6.17
CA THR A 27 -10.76 -21.72 6.02
C THR A 27 -10.34 -23.16 6.31
N LYS A 28 -10.86 -23.78 7.37
CA LYS A 28 -10.61 -25.21 7.68
C LYS A 28 -11.10 -26.13 6.56
N ALA A 29 -12.30 -25.87 6.04
CA ALA A 29 -12.84 -26.66 4.93
C ALA A 29 -11.98 -26.51 3.66
N LEU A 30 -11.52 -25.29 3.36
CA LEU A 30 -10.62 -25.04 2.24
C LEU A 30 -9.25 -25.71 2.45
N ALA A 31 -8.68 -25.64 3.66
CA ALA A 31 -7.42 -26.28 4.01
C ALA A 31 -7.51 -27.80 3.83
N ALA A 32 -8.61 -28.43 4.25
CA ALA A 32 -8.85 -29.86 4.02
C ALA A 32 -8.91 -30.21 2.51
N LYS A 33 -9.51 -29.35 1.69
CA LYS A 33 -9.54 -29.52 0.23
C LYS A 33 -8.16 -29.33 -0.41
N CYS A 34 -7.36 -28.38 0.10
CA CYS A 34 -6.10 -27.96 -0.53
C CYS A 34 -4.85 -28.64 0.04
N SER A 35 -4.95 -29.41 1.13
CA SER A 35 -3.79 -30.07 1.75
C SER A 35 -3.50 -31.45 1.16
N SER A 36 -2.23 -31.84 1.23
CA SER A 36 -1.72 -33.16 0.88
C SER A 36 -0.51 -33.45 1.75
N ASN A 37 -0.49 -34.60 2.42
CA ASN A 37 0.61 -35.02 3.30
C ASN A 37 0.93 -33.99 4.41
N GLY A 38 -0.10 -33.42 5.06
CA GLY A 38 0.07 -32.46 6.15
C GLY A 38 0.60 -31.08 5.70
N LYS A 39 0.56 -30.77 4.40
CA LYS A 39 0.99 -29.49 3.85
C LYS A 39 0.01 -28.99 2.80
N VAL A 40 -0.14 -27.66 2.71
CA VAL A 40 -0.92 -27.05 1.63
C VAL A 40 -0.25 -27.31 0.27
N SER A 41 -1.02 -27.85 -0.68
CA SER A 41 -0.56 -28.16 -2.04
C SER A 41 -0.87 -27.03 -3.02
N VAL A 42 0.16 -26.49 -3.67
CA VAL A 42 0.04 -25.43 -4.69
C VAL A 42 -0.89 -25.84 -5.84
N SER A 43 -0.81 -27.09 -6.30
CA SER A 43 -1.66 -27.56 -7.41
C SER A 43 -3.14 -27.63 -7.03
N LYS A 44 -3.45 -27.98 -5.78
CA LYS A 44 -4.83 -28.00 -5.28
C LYS A 44 -5.34 -26.58 -5.00
N MET A 45 -4.47 -25.69 -4.54
CA MET A 45 -4.79 -24.26 -4.46
C MET A 45 -5.15 -23.72 -5.84
N ASP A 46 -4.43 -24.09 -6.90
CA ASP A 46 -4.74 -23.57 -8.25
C ASP A 46 -6.12 -23.98 -8.76
N GLN A 47 -6.70 -25.06 -8.23
CA GLN A 47 -8.06 -25.51 -8.55
C GLN A 47 -9.15 -24.83 -7.71
N ASN A 48 -8.79 -24.11 -6.65
CA ASN A 48 -9.73 -23.51 -5.67
C ASN A 48 -9.54 -21.99 -5.53
N GLN A 49 -9.05 -21.31 -6.57
CA GLN A 49 -8.63 -19.91 -6.49
C GLN A 49 -9.78 -18.95 -6.15
N PHE A 50 -10.99 -19.22 -6.65
CA PHE A 50 -12.17 -18.39 -6.35
C PHE A 50 -12.41 -18.29 -4.83
N VAL A 51 -12.52 -19.43 -4.15
CA VAL A 51 -12.75 -19.49 -2.69
C VAL A 51 -11.60 -18.86 -1.92
N GLN A 52 -10.34 -19.09 -2.35
CA GLN A 52 -9.17 -18.47 -1.74
C GLN A 52 -9.20 -16.95 -1.81
N TYR A 53 -9.52 -16.40 -2.98
CA TYR A 53 -9.59 -14.96 -3.18
C TYR A 53 -10.69 -14.34 -2.31
N GLN A 54 -11.88 -14.96 -2.24
CA GLN A 54 -12.98 -14.46 -1.40
C GLN A 54 -12.65 -14.52 0.09
N ILE A 55 -12.06 -15.61 0.58
CA ILE A 55 -11.62 -15.69 1.98
C ILE A 55 -10.56 -14.63 2.28
N ALA A 56 -9.59 -14.40 1.38
CA ALA A 56 -8.58 -13.38 1.56
C ALA A 56 -9.21 -11.98 1.70
N TRP A 57 -10.21 -11.68 0.85
CA TRP A 57 -10.91 -10.39 0.88
C TRP A 57 -11.70 -10.22 2.17
N LEU A 58 -12.58 -11.17 2.49
CA LEU A 58 -13.45 -11.12 3.67
C LEU A 58 -12.65 -11.14 4.97
N THR A 59 -11.52 -11.86 5.03
CA THR A 59 -10.63 -11.84 6.20
C THR A 59 -9.97 -10.47 6.37
N SER A 60 -9.57 -9.82 5.28
CA SER A 60 -8.98 -8.48 5.34
C SER A 60 -10.00 -7.47 5.88
N GLU A 61 -11.20 -7.45 5.31
CA GLU A 61 -12.28 -6.56 5.74
C GLU A 61 -12.72 -6.84 7.20
N GLN A 62 -12.83 -8.11 7.58
CA GLN A 62 -13.13 -8.54 8.95
C GLN A 62 -12.11 -8.00 9.96
N LYS A 63 -10.81 -8.16 9.67
CA LYS A 63 -9.74 -7.70 10.57
C LYS A 63 -9.70 -6.18 10.70
N ILE A 64 -9.98 -5.47 9.61
CA ILE A 64 -10.11 -4.01 9.61
C ILE A 64 -11.32 -3.58 10.44
N ALA A 65 -12.47 -4.26 10.32
CA ALA A 65 -13.66 -3.94 11.10
C ALA A 65 -13.45 -4.17 12.61
N GLU A 66 -12.81 -5.28 13.00
CA GLU A 66 -12.42 -5.56 14.38
C GLU A 66 -11.54 -4.45 14.94
N ASN A 67 -10.50 -4.07 14.21
CA ASN A 67 -9.60 -3.00 14.62
C ASN A 67 -10.30 -1.64 14.70
N PHE A 68 -11.19 -1.33 13.75
CA PHE A 68 -11.85 -0.04 13.69
C PHE A 68 -12.82 0.16 14.88
N ILE A 69 -13.50 -0.90 15.31
CA ILE A 69 -14.31 -0.89 16.54
C ILE A 69 -13.45 -0.63 17.79
N ASP A 70 -12.29 -1.30 17.91
CA ASP A 70 -11.40 -1.10 19.05
C ASP A 70 -10.79 0.31 19.09
N TYR A 71 -10.42 0.85 17.93
CA TYR A 71 -10.01 2.25 17.79
C TYR A 71 -11.12 3.21 18.22
N ALA A 72 -12.34 3.04 17.72
CA ALA A 72 -13.42 4.01 17.91
C ALA A 72 -13.86 4.14 19.37
N TRP A 73 -13.72 3.07 20.16
CA TRP A 73 -13.99 3.07 21.61
C TRP A 73 -12.77 3.35 22.48
N ASN A 74 -11.66 3.81 21.90
CA ASN A 74 -10.50 4.28 22.64
C ASN A 74 -10.46 5.81 22.70
N ASP A 75 -11.11 6.38 23.72
CA ASP A 75 -11.24 7.84 23.88
C ASP A 75 -9.86 8.55 24.01
N SER A 76 -8.79 7.84 24.38
CA SER A 76 -7.43 8.41 24.44
C SER A 76 -6.84 8.78 23.06
N LEU A 77 -7.45 8.28 21.98
CA LEU A 77 -7.06 8.57 20.60
C LEU A 77 -7.84 9.77 20.01
N GLY A 78 -8.59 10.49 20.85
CA GLY A 78 -9.40 11.63 20.43
C GLY A 78 -10.69 11.24 19.69
N THR A 79 -11.15 9.99 19.86
CA THR A 79 -12.36 9.51 19.20
C THR A 79 -13.63 10.06 19.84
N GLY A 80 -14.67 10.21 19.04
CA GLY A 80 -15.96 10.72 19.45
C GLY A 80 -17.11 10.01 18.75
N GLU A 81 -18.22 10.73 18.58
CA GLU A 81 -19.45 10.20 17.97
C GLU A 81 -19.22 9.77 16.52
N LEU A 82 -18.49 10.57 15.74
CA LEU A 82 -18.24 10.31 14.32
C LEU A 82 -17.52 8.97 14.11
N GLU A 83 -16.44 8.73 14.86
CA GLU A 83 -15.65 7.50 14.80
C GLU A 83 -16.48 6.28 15.21
N LYS A 84 -17.24 6.40 16.31
CA LYS A 84 -18.10 5.32 16.83
C LYS A 84 -19.16 4.91 15.83
N LEU A 85 -19.79 5.90 15.18
CA LEU A 85 -20.81 5.66 14.17
C LEU A 85 -20.22 5.05 12.89
N MET A 86 -19.10 5.58 12.39
CA MET A 86 -18.39 5.04 11.24
C MET A 86 -17.98 3.58 11.46
N ALA A 87 -17.42 3.27 12.63
CA ALA A 87 -16.98 1.90 12.95
C ALA A 87 -18.14 0.91 13.05
N GLN A 88 -19.28 1.32 13.63
CA GLN A 88 -20.48 0.47 13.70
C GLN A 88 -21.04 0.15 12.32
N VAL A 89 -21.21 1.16 11.47
CA VAL A 89 -21.73 0.98 10.11
C VAL A 89 -20.76 0.13 9.28
N PHE A 90 -19.45 0.38 9.38
CA PHE A 90 -18.44 -0.42 8.69
C PHE A 90 -18.46 -1.90 9.12
N ALA A 91 -18.56 -2.16 10.44
CA ALA A 91 -18.69 -3.52 10.95
C ALA A 91 -19.97 -4.22 10.46
N ALA A 92 -21.08 -3.49 10.34
CA ALA A 92 -22.31 -4.02 9.77
C ALA A 92 -22.17 -4.35 8.27
N GLU A 93 -21.51 -3.50 7.48
CA GLU A 93 -21.21 -3.80 6.06
C GLU A 93 -20.34 -5.07 5.94
N ALA A 94 -19.28 -5.19 6.74
CA ALA A 94 -18.39 -6.36 6.73
C ALA A 94 -19.14 -7.67 7.04
N VAL A 95 -19.97 -7.68 8.09
CA VAL A 95 -20.81 -8.84 8.44
C VAL A 95 -21.83 -9.13 7.34
N SER A 96 -22.41 -8.10 6.72
CA SER A 96 -23.35 -8.26 5.61
C SER A 96 -22.69 -8.86 4.37
N HIS A 97 -21.48 -8.43 4.01
CA HIS A 97 -20.74 -9.00 2.88
C HIS A 97 -20.45 -10.49 3.09
N ILE A 98 -20.04 -10.87 4.30
CA ILE A 98 -19.82 -12.28 4.69
C ILE A 98 -21.11 -13.10 4.54
N ARG A 99 -22.25 -12.57 5.03
CA ARG A 99 -23.56 -13.21 4.86
C ARG A 99 -23.89 -13.42 3.38
N THR A 100 -23.78 -12.37 2.57
CA THR A 100 -24.14 -12.42 1.14
C THR A 100 -23.26 -13.39 0.38
N GLU A 101 -21.94 -13.30 0.54
CA GLU A 101 -20.99 -14.13 -0.21
C GLU A 101 -21.22 -15.61 0.12
N PHE A 102 -21.20 -15.98 1.41
CA PHE A 102 -21.30 -17.37 1.82
C PHE A 102 -22.69 -17.98 1.63
N SER A 103 -23.77 -17.21 1.78
CA SER A 103 -25.12 -17.74 1.54
C SER A 103 -25.38 -18.05 0.07
N SER A 104 -24.72 -17.34 -0.86
CA SER A 104 -24.92 -17.55 -2.29
C SER A 104 -24.37 -18.90 -2.78
N ARG A 105 -23.33 -19.44 -2.12
CA ARG A 105 -22.60 -20.65 -2.54
C ARG A 105 -22.07 -21.49 -1.37
N ALA A 106 -22.86 -21.67 -0.32
CA ALA A 106 -22.43 -22.30 0.93
C ALA A 106 -21.65 -23.62 0.76
N SER A 107 -22.09 -24.48 -0.16
CA SER A 107 -21.44 -25.77 -0.44
C SER A 107 -20.01 -25.64 -1.00
N GLU A 108 -19.72 -24.62 -1.82
CA GLU A 108 -18.37 -24.35 -2.32
C GLU A 108 -17.42 -24.00 -1.17
N TYR A 109 -17.94 -23.27 -0.18
CA TYR A 109 -17.25 -22.88 1.05
C TYR A 109 -17.17 -23.99 2.11
N GLY A 110 -17.78 -25.16 1.86
CA GLY A 110 -17.75 -26.30 2.78
C GLY A 110 -18.56 -26.09 4.06
N ILE A 111 -19.60 -25.27 4.00
CA ILE A 111 -20.54 -25.00 5.08
C ILE A 111 -21.98 -25.20 4.60
N SER A 112 -22.90 -25.47 5.52
CA SER A 112 -24.33 -25.57 5.19
C SER A 112 -25.05 -24.23 5.35
N THR A 113 -26.12 -24.04 4.55
CA THR A 113 -27.02 -22.88 4.70
C THR A 113 -27.62 -22.81 6.11
N GLN A 114 -27.92 -23.96 6.73
CA GLN A 114 -28.47 -24.01 8.09
C GLN A 114 -27.47 -23.51 9.15
N GLU A 115 -26.19 -23.88 9.03
CA GLU A 115 -25.13 -23.35 9.90
C GLU A 115 -24.97 -21.85 9.75
N LEU A 116 -24.96 -21.34 8.51
CA LEU A 116 -24.94 -19.89 8.25
C LEU A 116 -26.12 -19.18 8.90
N VAL A 117 -27.34 -19.68 8.70
CA VAL A 117 -28.56 -19.09 9.25
C VAL A 117 -28.51 -19.05 10.78
N SER A 118 -28.18 -20.17 11.42
CA SER A 118 -28.15 -20.27 12.88
C SER A 118 -27.08 -19.39 13.55
N LYS A 119 -25.96 -19.13 12.89
CA LYS A 119 -24.83 -18.38 13.47
C LYS A 119 -24.82 -16.91 13.09
N LEU A 120 -25.19 -16.59 11.85
CA LEU A 120 -25.09 -15.25 11.32
C LEU A 120 -26.43 -14.58 11.10
N PHE A 121 -27.55 -15.29 10.93
CA PHE A 121 -28.87 -14.69 10.70
C PHE A 121 -29.79 -14.76 11.93
N ASP A 122 -29.22 -14.87 13.13
CA ASP A 122 -29.97 -14.80 14.38
C ASP A 122 -30.49 -13.37 14.67
N ASP A 123 -31.49 -13.29 15.55
CA ASP A 123 -32.18 -12.04 15.89
C ASP A 123 -31.24 -10.92 16.35
N ALA A 124 -30.21 -11.24 17.16
CA ALA A 124 -29.30 -10.23 17.67
C ALA A 124 -28.42 -9.66 16.55
N THR A 125 -27.91 -10.52 15.66
CA THR A 125 -27.13 -10.07 14.50
C THR A 125 -28.01 -9.32 13.50
N ASN A 126 -29.23 -9.78 13.23
CA ASN A 126 -30.19 -9.07 12.35
C ASN A 126 -30.51 -7.68 12.88
N LYS A 127 -30.80 -7.57 14.17
CA LYS A 127 -31.06 -6.28 14.81
C LYS A 127 -29.86 -5.34 14.71
N PHE A 128 -28.64 -5.83 14.98
CA PHE A 128 -27.42 -5.03 14.83
C PHE A 128 -27.27 -4.49 13.41
N LEU A 129 -27.47 -5.33 12.38
CA LEU A 129 -27.37 -4.90 10.98
C LEU A 129 -28.47 -3.91 10.60
N GLU A 130 -29.72 -4.14 11.02
CA GLU A 130 -30.83 -3.23 10.74
C GLU A 130 -30.61 -1.85 11.38
N GLU A 131 -30.19 -1.82 12.64
CA GLU A 131 -29.94 -0.57 13.36
C GLU A 131 -28.71 0.17 12.84
N SER A 132 -27.62 -0.54 12.52
CA SER A 132 -26.35 0.07 12.10
C SER A 132 -26.36 0.48 10.63
N SER A 133 -26.95 -0.32 9.73
CA SER A 133 -27.01 -0.02 8.30
C SER A 133 -28.17 0.92 7.91
N ALA A 134 -28.86 1.50 8.90
CA ALA A 134 -29.92 2.49 8.67
C ALA A 134 -29.38 3.69 7.88
N ILE A 135 -30.13 4.16 6.87
CA ILE A 135 -29.70 5.27 6.00
C ILE A 135 -29.48 6.57 6.79
N GLU A 136 -30.19 6.74 7.90
CA GLU A 136 -30.05 7.83 8.85
C GLU A 136 -28.63 7.91 9.42
N ASN A 137 -27.96 6.77 9.66
CA ASN A 137 -26.59 6.76 10.17
C ASN A 137 -25.61 7.27 9.11
N TYR A 138 -25.75 6.87 7.85
CA TYR A 138 -24.93 7.41 6.75
C TYR A 138 -25.15 8.91 6.58
N ASN A 139 -26.40 9.38 6.64
CA ASN A 139 -26.71 10.80 6.56
C ASN A 139 -26.07 11.56 7.73
N HIS A 140 -26.15 11.02 8.95
CA HIS A 140 -25.58 11.63 10.14
C HIS A 140 -24.05 11.69 10.09
N ILE A 141 -23.38 10.63 9.63
CA ILE A 141 -21.92 10.63 9.37
C ILE A 141 -21.57 11.77 8.40
N ALA A 142 -22.27 11.87 7.26
CA ALA A 142 -22.00 12.91 6.27
C ALA A 142 -22.21 14.32 6.84
N ASP A 143 -23.26 14.54 7.63
CA ASP A 143 -23.58 15.82 8.26
C ASP A 143 -22.55 16.21 9.34
N LEU A 144 -22.07 15.24 10.14
CA LEU A 144 -20.99 15.46 11.09
C LEU A 144 -19.67 15.85 10.40
N ILE A 145 -19.33 15.19 9.29
CA ILE A 145 -18.14 15.53 8.49
C ILE A 145 -18.28 16.93 7.91
N ALA A 146 -19.41 17.23 7.27
CA ALA A 146 -19.63 18.52 6.61
C ALA A 146 -19.66 19.70 7.60
N SER A 147 -20.17 19.50 8.82
CA SER A 147 -20.26 20.54 9.85
C SER A 147 -18.95 20.74 10.62
N SER A 148 -18.18 19.68 10.87
CA SER A 148 -16.91 19.77 11.59
C SER A 148 -15.71 20.09 10.69
N GLY A 149 -15.80 19.78 9.40
CA GLY A 149 -14.64 19.78 8.49
C GLY A 149 -13.62 18.67 8.79
N SER A 150 -13.95 17.74 9.69
CA SER A 150 -13.11 16.62 10.10
C SER A 150 -13.60 15.31 9.48
N PHE A 151 -12.65 14.42 9.16
CA PHE A 151 -12.92 13.08 8.63
C PHE A 151 -12.65 11.97 9.67
N GLY A 152 -12.48 12.36 10.93
CA GLY A 152 -12.17 11.49 12.06
C GLY A 152 -10.74 11.69 12.58
N ALA A 153 -10.54 11.41 13.86
CA ALA A 153 -9.25 11.59 14.54
C ALA A 153 -8.18 10.66 13.97
N TYR A 154 -6.95 11.13 13.75
CA TYR A 154 -5.90 10.24 13.22
C TYR A 154 -5.40 9.22 14.27
N GLY A 155 -5.62 9.43 15.57
CA GLY A 155 -5.16 8.54 16.63
C GLY A 155 -3.64 8.53 16.82
N LEU A 156 -3.01 9.68 16.57
CA LEU A 156 -1.56 9.89 16.63
C LEU A 156 -1.13 10.45 17.98
N SER A 157 0.15 10.26 18.32
CA SER A 157 0.80 11.00 19.41
C SER A 157 0.96 12.47 19.03
N GLU A 158 1.25 13.34 20.01
CA GLU A 158 1.50 14.77 19.75
C GLU A 158 2.68 14.98 18.78
N ASP A 159 3.76 14.20 18.93
CA ASP A 159 4.92 14.26 18.04
C ASP A 159 4.52 13.86 16.61
N HIS A 160 3.84 12.72 16.44
CA HIS A 160 3.40 12.25 15.12
C HIS A 160 2.38 13.21 14.47
N GLU A 161 1.54 13.86 15.25
CA GLU A 161 0.61 14.88 14.78
C GLU A 161 1.35 16.14 14.28
N MET A 162 2.41 16.56 14.96
CA MET A 162 3.26 17.67 14.51
C MET A 162 3.96 17.35 13.18
N PHE A 163 4.47 16.12 13.05
CA PHE A 163 4.99 15.61 11.77
C PHE A 163 3.90 15.68 10.68
N ARG A 164 2.70 15.15 10.95
CA ARG A 164 1.59 15.19 9.99
C ARG A 164 1.30 16.62 9.52
N GLN A 165 1.16 17.57 10.44
CA GLN A 165 0.83 18.95 10.10
C GLN A 165 1.87 19.60 9.19
N THR A 166 3.16 19.35 9.46
CA THR A 166 4.26 19.86 8.65
C THR A 166 4.17 19.34 7.20
N PHE A 167 3.96 18.04 7.03
CA PHE A 167 3.87 17.43 5.70
C PHE A 167 2.57 17.71 4.98
N LYS A 168 1.48 17.86 5.72
CA LYS A 168 0.20 18.34 5.19
C LYS A 168 0.38 19.72 4.56
N GLN A 169 1.04 20.65 5.25
CA GLN A 169 1.29 21.98 4.74
C GLN A 169 2.15 21.95 3.47
N PHE A 170 3.25 21.19 3.49
CA PHE A 170 4.09 21.02 2.30
C PHE A 170 3.32 20.41 1.11
N ALA A 171 2.47 19.41 1.37
CA ALA A 171 1.62 18.79 0.36
C ALA A 171 0.62 19.78 -0.25
N GLU A 172 0.00 20.64 0.57
CA GLU A 172 -0.99 21.63 0.14
C GLU A 172 -0.37 22.82 -0.60
N GLU A 173 0.75 23.35 -0.11
CA GLU A 173 1.34 24.58 -0.61
C GLU A 173 2.35 24.36 -1.75
N VAL A 174 3.08 23.23 -1.75
CA VAL A 174 4.18 22.98 -2.70
C VAL A 174 3.83 21.91 -3.71
N VAL A 175 3.25 20.79 -3.27
CA VAL A 175 3.03 19.59 -4.11
C VAL A 175 1.76 19.71 -4.95
N ALA A 176 0.59 19.87 -4.30
CA ALA A 176 -0.71 19.84 -4.96
C ALA A 176 -0.84 20.85 -6.11
N PRO A 177 -0.34 22.10 -6.02
CA PRO A 177 -0.43 23.07 -7.11
C PRO A 177 0.32 22.65 -8.40
N LYS A 178 1.29 21.75 -8.30
CA LYS A 178 2.13 21.30 -9.42
C LYS A 178 1.63 19.99 -10.05
N ALA A 179 0.78 19.25 -9.34
CA ALA A 179 0.40 17.89 -9.70
C ALA A 179 -0.44 17.80 -10.99
N GLU A 180 -1.26 18.81 -11.30
CA GLU A 180 -2.01 18.84 -12.57
C GLU A 180 -1.06 19.02 -13.76
N HIS A 181 -0.17 20.01 -13.69
CA HIS A 181 0.77 20.32 -14.76
C HIS A 181 1.61 19.11 -15.12
N VAL A 182 2.22 18.47 -14.11
CA VAL A 182 3.04 17.27 -14.29
C VAL A 182 2.24 16.14 -14.93
N HIS A 183 1.01 15.90 -14.47
CA HIS A 183 0.18 14.85 -15.04
C HIS A 183 -0.15 15.10 -16.52
N ARG A 184 -0.55 16.32 -16.88
CA ARG A 184 -1.04 16.66 -18.24
C ARG A 184 0.08 16.75 -19.27
N HIS A 185 1.27 17.20 -18.86
CA HIS A 185 2.42 17.36 -19.76
C HIS A 185 3.38 16.17 -19.73
N ASP A 186 3.11 15.18 -18.87
CA ASP A 186 4.00 14.03 -18.63
C ASP A 186 5.41 14.49 -18.23
N ASP A 187 5.50 15.51 -17.38
CA ASP A 187 6.78 16.03 -16.91
C ASP A 187 7.33 15.17 -15.76
N ILE A 188 8.63 15.28 -15.54
CA ILE A 188 9.27 14.75 -14.34
C ILE A 188 8.89 15.59 -13.11
N VAL A 189 9.01 15.00 -11.92
CA VAL A 189 8.86 15.71 -10.64
C VAL A 189 9.73 16.97 -10.60
N PRO A 190 9.15 18.13 -10.27
CA PRO A 190 9.91 19.38 -10.11
C PRO A 190 10.98 19.30 -9.03
N GLU A 191 12.17 19.85 -9.31
CA GLU A 191 13.31 19.89 -8.38
C GLU A 191 12.95 20.58 -7.05
N GLU A 192 12.06 21.58 -7.06
CA GLU A 192 11.57 22.24 -5.85
C GLU A 192 10.96 21.26 -4.84
N ILE A 193 10.23 20.24 -5.33
CA ILE A 193 9.66 19.21 -4.45
C ILE A 193 10.77 18.30 -3.92
N ILE A 194 11.69 17.86 -4.78
CA ILE A 194 12.81 17.01 -4.35
C ILE A 194 13.66 17.74 -3.32
N GLN A 195 14.01 19.00 -3.57
CA GLN A 195 14.82 19.82 -2.67
C GLN A 195 14.10 20.09 -1.35
N GLY A 196 12.79 20.40 -1.38
CA GLY A 196 12.00 20.53 -0.16
C GLY A 196 12.02 19.26 0.69
N LEU A 197 11.91 18.08 0.06
CA LEU A 197 12.01 16.79 0.75
C LEU A 197 13.44 16.50 1.28
N ARG A 198 14.50 16.98 0.59
CA ARG A 198 15.88 16.92 1.11
C ARG A 198 16.03 17.80 2.35
N ASP A 199 15.57 19.05 2.28
CA ASP A 199 15.69 20.03 3.36
C ASP A 199 14.93 19.60 4.63
N MET A 200 13.81 18.88 4.45
CA MET A 200 13.04 18.28 5.53
C MET A 200 13.58 16.92 6.00
N GLY A 201 14.67 16.40 5.43
CA GLY A 201 15.28 15.12 5.80
C GLY A 201 14.47 13.87 5.45
N CYS A 202 13.52 13.96 4.52
CA CYS A 202 12.53 12.91 4.27
C CYS A 202 13.12 11.60 3.75
N PHE A 203 14.21 11.68 2.99
CA PHE A 203 14.88 10.50 2.45
C PHE A 203 15.63 9.70 3.53
N GLY A 204 15.84 10.29 4.71
CA GLY A 204 16.45 9.67 5.88
C GLY A 204 15.47 9.15 6.94
N LEU A 205 14.16 9.20 6.72
CA LEU A 205 13.15 8.87 7.74
C LEU A 205 13.26 7.46 8.34
N CYS A 206 13.74 6.50 7.56
CA CYS A 206 13.93 5.10 7.97
C CYS A 206 15.40 4.72 8.17
N ILE A 207 16.29 5.70 8.13
CA ILE A 207 17.73 5.50 8.29
C ILE A 207 18.10 5.88 9.72
N PRO A 208 18.86 5.03 10.44
CA PRO A 208 19.28 5.35 11.80
C PRO A 208 20.07 6.66 11.88
N GLU A 209 19.90 7.40 12.98
CA GLU A 209 20.64 8.64 13.27
C GLU A 209 22.16 8.47 13.18
N THR A 210 22.70 7.30 13.52
CA THR A 210 24.14 7.03 13.39
C THR A 210 24.66 7.11 11.96
N TYR A 211 23.76 7.07 10.97
CA TYR A 211 24.07 7.24 9.54
C TYR A 211 23.49 8.55 8.98
N GLY A 212 23.11 9.51 9.83
CA GLY A 212 22.59 10.81 9.41
C GLY A 212 21.12 10.81 8.98
N GLY A 213 20.36 9.77 9.33
CA GLY A 213 18.90 9.75 9.16
C GLY A 213 18.13 10.28 10.37
N LEU A 214 16.81 10.12 10.35
CA LEU A 214 15.89 10.59 11.40
C LEU A 214 15.32 9.47 12.26
N GLN A 215 15.58 8.20 11.92
CA GLN A 215 15.09 7.09 12.72
C GLN A 215 15.96 6.94 13.96
N SER A 216 15.33 6.87 15.14
CA SER A 216 16.04 6.54 16.38
C SER A 216 16.85 5.25 16.24
N ASN A 217 18.08 5.25 16.79
CA ASN A 217 18.93 4.05 16.82
C ASN A 217 18.32 2.91 17.66
N ASP A 218 17.46 3.25 18.63
CA ASP A 218 16.95 2.30 19.63
C ASP A 218 15.65 1.61 19.20
N LYS A 219 14.82 2.27 18.40
CA LYS A 219 13.50 1.76 18.00
C LYS A 219 13.12 2.18 16.58
N PRO A 220 12.52 1.27 15.79
CA PRO A 220 11.82 1.66 14.57
C PRO A 220 10.66 2.62 14.85
N ASP A 221 10.35 3.47 13.87
CA ASP A 221 9.17 4.34 13.89
C ASP A 221 8.49 4.30 12.53
N ASN A 222 7.80 3.19 12.25
CA ASN A 222 7.04 3.07 11.01
C ASN A 222 5.87 4.07 10.95
N ILE A 223 5.32 4.53 12.09
CA ILE A 223 4.22 5.51 12.10
C ILE A 223 4.65 6.82 11.45
N SER A 224 5.80 7.37 11.84
CA SER A 224 6.32 8.59 11.23
C SER A 224 6.41 8.47 9.71
N MET A 225 6.99 7.36 9.22
CA MET A 225 7.11 7.13 7.79
C MET A 225 5.76 7.09 7.07
N LEU A 226 4.76 6.43 7.65
CA LEU A 226 3.42 6.30 7.05
C LEU A 226 2.65 7.61 7.05
N VAL A 227 2.73 8.39 8.13
CA VAL A 227 2.10 9.71 8.23
C VAL A 227 2.64 10.65 7.14
N VAL A 228 3.96 10.69 6.98
CA VAL A 228 4.60 11.48 5.90
C VAL A 228 4.15 10.98 4.53
N THR A 229 4.17 9.66 4.33
CA THR A 229 3.79 9.03 3.05
C THR A 229 2.34 9.36 2.68
N GLU A 230 1.43 9.32 3.64
CA GLU A 230 0.02 9.60 3.46
C GLU A 230 -0.22 11.06 3.05
N GLU A 231 0.36 12.03 3.78
CA GLU A 231 0.18 13.45 3.48
C GLU A 231 0.81 13.84 2.13
N LEU A 232 2.00 13.32 1.82
CA LEU A 232 2.63 13.55 0.52
C LEU A 232 1.79 12.95 -0.62
N SER A 233 1.22 11.76 -0.44
CA SER A 233 0.31 11.14 -1.40
C SER A 233 -1.03 11.88 -1.54
N ARG A 234 -1.49 12.55 -0.48
CA ARG A 234 -2.67 13.43 -0.52
C ARG A 234 -2.41 14.64 -1.43
N GLY A 235 -1.19 15.17 -1.45
CA GLY A 235 -0.78 16.18 -2.42
C GLY A 235 -0.64 15.61 -3.84
N SER A 236 0.20 14.58 -3.99
CA SER A 236 0.30 13.79 -5.23
C SER A 236 1.09 12.50 -5.02
N LEU A 237 0.54 11.39 -5.51
CA LEU A 237 1.19 10.09 -5.48
C LEU A 237 2.52 10.06 -6.25
N GLY A 238 2.51 10.61 -7.47
CA GLY A 238 3.58 10.44 -8.46
C GLY A 238 4.75 11.40 -8.34
N ILE A 239 4.54 12.59 -7.76
CA ILE A 239 5.59 13.61 -7.57
C ILE A 239 6.01 13.83 -6.12
N ALA A 240 5.37 13.15 -5.15
CA ALA A 240 5.74 13.27 -3.75
C ALA A 240 5.63 11.94 -2.98
N GLY A 241 4.42 11.39 -2.84
CA GLY A 241 4.16 10.28 -1.92
C GLY A 241 4.98 9.02 -2.16
N SER A 242 5.37 8.73 -3.41
CA SER A 242 6.21 7.56 -3.72
C SER A 242 7.72 7.84 -3.80
N LEU A 243 8.18 9.09 -3.69
CA LEU A 243 9.61 9.41 -3.72
C LEU A 243 10.36 8.82 -2.52
N ILE A 244 9.75 8.91 -1.32
CA ILE A 244 10.39 8.53 -0.06
C ILE A 244 10.37 7.02 0.20
N THR A 245 9.51 6.25 -0.50
CA THR A 245 9.51 4.78 -0.39
C THR A 245 10.74 4.14 -1.04
N ARG A 246 11.34 4.79 -2.06
CA ARG A 246 12.52 4.25 -2.77
C ARG A 246 13.74 4.16 -1.85
N PRO A 247 14.18 5.24 -1.17
CA PRO A 247 15.29 5.15 -0.24
C PRO A 247 14.99 4.20 0.93
N GLU A 248 13.72 4.02 1.32
CA GLU A 248 13.37 3.04 2.36
C GLU A 248 13.67 1.60 1.93
N ILE A 249 13.23 1.18 0.75
CA ILE A 249 13.50 -0.18 0.25
C ILE A 249 15.00 -0.43 0.15
N LEU A 250 15.74 0.55 -0.38
CA LEU A 250 17.19 0.47 -0.54
C LEU A 250 17.90 0.37 0.83
N SER A 251 17.54 1.26 1.76
CA SER A 251 18.15 1.33 3.09
C SER A 251 17.87 0.09 3.92
N LYS A 252 16.65 -0.46 3.86
CA LYS A 252 16.30 -1.72 4.54
C LYS A 252 17.14 -2.90 4.03
N ALA A 253 17.39 -2.99 2.72
CA ALA A 253 18.27 -4.02 2.17
C ALA A 253 19.72 -3.87 2.66
N LEU A 254 20.25 -2.63 2.70
CA LEU A 254 21.59 -2.32 3.22
C LEU A 254 21.72 -2.59 4.73
N LEU A 255 20.74 -2.18 5.53
CA LEU A 255 20.73 -2.44 6.98
C LEU A 255 20.71 -3.94 7.27
N LYS A 256 19.96 -4.70 6.49
CA LYS A 256 19.82 -6.16 6.66
C LYS A 256 21.05 -6.94 6.20
N GLY A 257 21.58 -6.61 5.02
CA GLY A 257 22.55 -7.43 4.30
C GLY A 257 23.91 -6.79 4.06
N GLY A 258 24.03 -5.47 4.23
CA GLY A 258 25.24 -4.72 3.93
C GLY A 258 26.36 -4.97 4.94
N THR A 259 27.60 -4.88 4.47
CA THR A 259 28.78 -4.78 5.36
C THR A 259 28.79 -3.42 6.06
N ASP A 260 29.56 -3.28 7.14
CA ASP A 260 29.64 -2.01 7.87
C ASP A 260 30.21 -0.90 6.97
N ALA A 261 31.23 -1.21 6.16
CA ALA A 261 31.75 -0.28 5.16
C ALA A 261 30.70 0.15 4.12
N GLN A 262 29.79 -0.74 3.72
CA GLN A 262 28.69 -0.40 2.83
C GLN A 262 27.66 0.51 3.50
N LYS A 263 27.32 0.23 4.78
CA LYS A 263 26.38 1.06 5.55
C LYS A 263 26.93 2.46 5.76
N GLU A 264 28.19 2.58 6.21
CA GLU A 264 28.90 3.85 6.42
C GLU A 264 29.03 4.66 5.13
N LYS A 265 29.23 4.00 3.99
CA LYS A 265 29.30 4.67 2.68
C LYS A 265 27.94 5.15 2.20
N TRP A 266 26.94 4.26 2.16
CA TRP A 266 25.73 4.49 1.37
C TRP A 266 24.60 5.14 2.15
N LEU A 267 24.37 4.76 3.41
CA LEU A 267 23.22 5.24 4.17
C LEU A 267 23.22 6.77 4.36
N PRO A 268 24.35 7.45 4.66
CA PRO A 268 24.37 8.92 4.75
C PRO A 268 24.05 9.62 3.43
N LEU A 269 24.51 9.05 2.31
CA LEU A 269 24.26 9.60 0.98
C LEU A 269 22.80 9.44 0.54
N ILE A 270 22.15 8.36 0.99
CA ILE A 270 20.72 8.13 0.76
C ILE A 270 19.90 9.05 1.67
N ALA A 271 20.28 9.17 2.96
CA ALA A 271 19.57 9.98 3.94
C ALA A 271 19.50 11.47 3.54
N SER A 272 20.61 12.00 3.02
CA SER A 272 20.71 13.37 2.52
C SER A 272 20.02 13.59 1.16
N GLY A 273 19.68 12.52 0.44
CA GLY A 273 19.16 12.61 -0.93
C GLY A 273 20.23 13.02 -1.97
N GLU A 274 21.52 12.93 -1.64
CA GLU A 274 22.61 13.03 -2.63
C GLU A 274 22.55 11.84 -3.60
N LYS A 275 22.31 10.64 -3.05
CA LYS A 275 22.07 9.42 -3.83
C LYS A 275 20.59 9.11 -3.86
N MET A 276 19.99 9.33 -5.03
CA MET A 276 18.59 9.08 -5.31
C MET A 276 18.42 7.65 -5.83
N GLY A 277 17.60 6.88 -5.12
CA GLY A 277 17.46 5.44 -5.31
C GLY A 277 16.48 5.04 -6.42
N GLY A 278 16.89 4.11 -7.30
CA GLY A 278 16.04 3.37 -8.22
C GLY A 278 16.03 1.88 -7.84
N ILE A 279 14.87 1.23 -7.85
CA ILE A 279 14.72 -0.19 -7.47
C ILE A 279 14.40 -1.03 -8.71
N MET A 280 15.24 -2.03 -8.99
CA MET A 280 15.20 -2.81 -10.23
C MET A 280 15.12 -4.31 -9.94
N VAL A 281 13.88 -4.78 -9.81
CA VAL A 281 13.57 -6.19 -9.53
C VAL A 281 12.94 -6.85 -10.76
N THR A 282 11.86 -6.26 -11.25
CA THR A 282 11.00 -6.80 -12.29
C THR A 282 11.68 -6.86 -13.66
N GLU A 283 11.37 -7.92 -14.40
CA GLU A 283 11.82 -8.18 -15.77
C GLU A 283 10.61 -8.41 -16.68
N PRO A 284 10.75 -8.28 -18.01
CA PRO A 284 9.64 -8.47 -18.95
C PRO A 284 8.83 -9.77 -18.73
N ASN A 285 9.51 -10.85 -18.33
CA ASN A 285 8.89 -12.16 -18.09
C ASN A 285 8.73 -12.51 -16.60
N TYR A 286 9.21 -11.66 -15.68
CA TYR A 286 9.24 -11.96 -14.24
C TYR A 286 8.80 -10.74 -13.42
N GLY A 287 7.53 -10.72 -13.02
CA GLY A 287 6.98 -9.78 -12.04
C GLY A 287 6.62 -10.48 -10.74
N SER A 288 5.53 -11.24 -10.76
CA SER A 288 5.05 -12.01 -9.60
C SER A 288 5.98 -13.15 -9.19
N ASP A 289 6.66 -13.79 -10.16
CA ASP A 289 7.64 -14.84 -9.93
C ASP A 289 9.07 -14.28 -9.84
N VAL A 290 9.31 -13.49 -8.79
CA VAL A 290 10.62 -12.81 -8.57
C VAL A 290 11.78 -13.82 -8.48
N ALA A 291 11.52 -15.05 -8.02
CA ALA A 291 12.55 -16.08 -7.93
C ALA A 291 13.08 -16.53 -9.31
N GLY A 292 12.30 -16.29 -10.38
CA GLY A 292 12.62 -16.60 -11.76
C GLY A 292 13.49 -15.57 -12.49
N VAL A 293 13.77 -14.41 -11.86
CA VAL A 293 14.64 -13.34 -12.39
C VAL A 293 15.89 -13.87 -13.10
N SER A 294 16.19 -13.32 -14.28
CA SER A 294 17.13 -13.85 -15.26
C SER A 294 18.25 -12.88 -15.65
N VAL A 295 18.12 -11.57 -15.38
CA VAL A 295 19.20 -10.59 -15.56
C VAL A 295 20.41 -11.07 -14.78
N THR A 296 21.54 -11.21 -15.47
CA THR A 296 22.75 -11.83 -14.93
C THR A 296 23.73 -10.79 -14.43
N ALA A 297 24.50 -11.16 -13.41
CA ALA A 297 25.74 -10.48 -13.03
C ALA A 297 26.88 -11.50 -13.02
N LYS A 298 27.75 -11.45 -14.03
CA LYS A 298 28.89 -12.36 -14.18
C LYS A 298 30.12 -11.76 -13.51
N LYS A 299 30.86 -12.57 -12.74
CA LYS A 299 32.11 -12.13 -12.13
C LYS A 299 33.13 -11.78 -13.23
N VAL A 300 33.75 -10.62 -13.10
CA VAL A 300 34.85 -10.12 -13.95
C VAL A 300 35.96 -9.55 -13.06
N ASP A 301 37.07 -9.12 -13.65
CA ASP A 301 38.15 -8.49 -12.88
C ASP A 301 37.63 -7.23 -12.15
N GLY A 302 37.89 -7.15 -10.84
CA GLY A 302 37.45 -6.05 -9.97
C GLY A 302 35.94 -5.93 -9.70
N GLY A 303 35.08 -6.82 -10.22
CA GLY A 303 33.64 -6.68 -10.01
C GLY A 303 32.74 -7.62 -10.81
N TRP A 304 31.66 -7.06 -11.32
CA TRP A 304 30.54 -7.77 -11.95
C TRP A 304 30.14 -7.09 -13.26
N SER A 305 29.90 -7.87 -14.30
CA SER A 305 29.29 -7.42 -15.57
C SER A 305 27.81 -7.81 -15.60
N ILE A 306 26.93 -6.81 -15.64
CA ILE A 306 25.48 -6.99 -15.66
C ILE A 306 24.98 -7.02 -17.10
N ASN A 307 24.13 -8.00 -17.41
CA ASN A 307 23.52 -8.15 -18.72
C ASN A 307 22.03 -8.54 -18.61
N GLY A 308 21.19 -7.84 -19.37
CA GLY A 308 19.77 -8.14 -19.53
C GLY A 308 18.88 -6.89 -19.43
N VAL A 309 17.57 -7.12 -19.31
CA VAL A 309 16.57 -6.04 -19.31
C VAL A 309 15.72 -6.11 -18.05
N LYS A 310 15.64 -4.99 -17.34
CA LYS A 310 14.67 -4.73 -16.27
C LYS A 310 13.53 -3.89 -16.81
N THR A 311 12.35 -3.99 -16.20
CA THR A 311 11.18 -3.21 -16.61
C THR A 311 10.39 -2.74 -15.40
N TRP A 312 9.49 -1.77 -15.59
CA TRP A 312 8.78 -1.09 -14.52
C TRP A 312 9.70 -0.46 -13.46
N CYS A 313 10.89 -0.01 -13.89
CA CYS A 313 11.88 0.59 -13.01
C CYS A 313 11.52 2.05 -12.72
N THR A 314 10.66 2.27 -11.73
CA THR A 314 10.22 3.62 -11.36
C THR A 314 11.41 4.49 -10.97
N PHE A 315 11.43 5.74 -11.45
CA PHE A 315 12.44 6.75 -11.14
C PHE A 315 13.85 6.44 -11.68
N ALA A 316 14.01 5.44 -12.54
CA ALA A 316 15.31 5.03 -13.06
C ALA A 316 16.03 6.12 -13.87
N GLY A 317 15.29 7.03 -14.54
CA GLY A 317 15.90 8.17 -15.23
C GLY A 317 16.70 9.05 -14.26
N TYR A 318 16.03 9.56 -13.22
CA TYR A 318 16.62 10.50 -12.26
C TYR A 318 17.52 9.85 -11.22
N ALA A 319 17.24 8.59 -10.84
CA ALA A 319 18.05 7.86 -9.86
C ALA A 319 19.51 7.75 -10.28
N ASN A 320 20.43 8.03 -9.36
CA ASN A 320 21.88 7.92 -9.57
C ASN A 320 22.51 6.76 -8.78
N LEU A 321 21.71 6.05 -7.97
CA LEU A 321 22.05 4.81 -7.30
C LEU A 321 20.94 3.79 -7.54
N LEU A 322 21.28 2.66 -8.14
CA LEU A 322 20.34 1.63 -8.55
C LEU A 322 20.56 0.38 -7.70
N LEU A 323 19.50 -0.07 -7.01
CA LEU A 323 19.45 -1.40 -6.40
C LEU A 323 18.95 -2.38 -7.44
N ILE A 324 19.78 -3.34 -7.83
CA ILE A 324 19.46 -4.30 -8.89
C ILE A 324 19.49 -5.72 -8.32
N LEU A 325 18.35 -6.41 -8.41
CA LEU A 325 18.28 -7.85 -8.14
C LEU A 325 18.72 -8.62 -9.39
N VAL A 326 19.82 -9.35 -9.26
CA VAL A 326 20.49 -10.04 -10.37
C VAL A 326 20.76 -11.50 -10.03
N ARG A 327 20.88 -12.34 -11.05
CA ARG A 327 21.31 -13.73 -10.93
C ARG A 327 22.83 -13.79 -11.01
N THR A 328 23.48 -14.19 -9.92
CA THR A 328 24.94 -14.42 -9.87
C THR A 328 25.30 -15.89 -10.05
N GLU A 329 24.35 -16.79 -9.79
CA GLU A 329 24.54 -18.23 -9.96
C GLU A 329 23.93 -18.73 -11.27
N SER A 330 24.70 -19.52 -12.02
CA SER A 330 24.26 -20.09 -13.30
C SER A 330 23.33 -21.29 -13.15
N ASP A 331 23.28 -21.92 -11.98
CA ASP A 331 22.41 -23.07 -11.72
C ASP A 331 20.94 -22.61 -11.56
N PRO A 332 20.03 -22.96 -12.49
CA PRO A 332 18.63 -22.58 -12.40
C PRO A 332 17.90 -23.24 -11.22
N GLU A 333 18.38 -24.38 -10.70
CA GLU A 333 17.74 -25.11 -9.60
C GLU A 333 17.84 -24.36 -8.27
N LEU A 334 18.79 -23.41 -8.16
CA LEU A 334 18.93 -22.57 -6.96
C LEU A 334 17.76 -21.58 -6.80
N LYS A 335 16.98 -21.31 -7.86
CA LYS A 335 15.83 -20.39 -7.83
C LYS A 335 16.19 -19.07 -7.13
N HIS A 336 15.52 -18.75 -6.02
CA HIS A 336 15.75 -17.56 -5.20
C HIS A 336 17.13 -17.51 -4.54
N LYS A 337 17.78 -18.66 -4.30
CA LYS A 337 19.14 -18.74 -3.74
C LYS A 337 20.23 -18.42 -4.77
N GLY A 338 19.88 -18.31 -6.04
CA GLY A 338 20.79 -17.87 -7.11
C GLY A 338 20.83 -16.35 -7.30
N LEU A 339 20.06 -15.60 -6.49
CA LEU A 339 19.87 -14.16 -6.66
C LEU A 339 20.69 -13.37 -5.63
N SER A 340 21.26 -12.26 -6.09
CA SER A 340 22.06 -11.32 -5.31
C SER A 340 21.59 -9.89 -5.59
N ILE A 341 21.91 -8.95 -4.69
CA ILE A 341 21.65 -7.52 -4.91
C ILE A 341 22.98 -6.81 -5.14
N VAL A 342 23.04 -6.01 -6.20
CA VAL A 342 24.17 -5.13 -6.50
C VAL A 342 23.71 -3.67 -6.54
N LEU A 343 24.60 -2.76 -6.13
CA LEU A 343 24.39 -1.32 -6.20
C LEU A 343 25.16 -0.72 -7.38
N ALA A 344 24.43 -0.21 -8.37
CA ALA A 344 25.01 0.38 -9.57
C ALA A 344 24.82 1.90 -9.58
N GLU A 345 25.89 2.66 -9.74
CA GLU A 345 25.82 4.11 -9.91
C GLU A 345 25.68 4.47 -11.38
N LYS A 346 24.99 5.58 -11.68
CA LYS A 346 24.96 6.19 -13.01
C LYS A 346 24.68 7.70 -12.92
N PRO A 347 24.92 8.49 -13.99
CA PRO A 347 24.44 9.87 -14.06
C PRO A 347 22.91 9.96 -13.98
N SER A 348 22.41 11.09 -13.49
CA SER A 348 20.98 11.42 -13.44
C SER A 348 20.51 12.01 -14.76
N PHE A 349 19.31 11.64 -15.19
CA PHE A 349 18.67 12.12 -16.41
C PHE A 349 17.22 12.52 -16.11
N THR A 350 16.78 13.66 -16.64
CA THR A 350 15.42 14.18 -16.45
C THR A 350 14.46 13.85 -17.60
N GLY A 351 14.98 13.33 -18.70
CA GLY A 351 14.19 12.97 -19.88
C GLY A 351 13.54 11.59 -19.80
N HIS A 352 12.67 11.32 -20.78
CA HIS A 352 12.01 10.02 -20.96
C HIS A 352 12.94 8.93 -21.50
N GLU A 353 14.14 9.28 -21.95
CA GLU A 353 15.13 8.34 -22.45
C GLU A 353 16.50 8.73 -21.90
N PHE A 354 17.33 7.73 -21.61
CA PHE A 354 18.73 7.92 -21.27
C PHE A 354 19.61 6.84 -21.90
N ASP A 355 20.86 7.19 -22.16
CA ASP A 355 21.88 6.29 -22.69
C ASP A 355 23.23 6.70 -22.11
N TYR A 356 23.84 5.82 -21.33
CA TYR A 356 25.10 6.06 -20.65
C TYR A 356 26.06 4.92 -20.90
N LYS A 357 27.26 5.27 -21.37
CA LYS A 357 28.38 4.35 -21.56
C LYS A 357 29.47 4.68 -20.54
N GLN A 358 29.89 3.67 -19.77
CA GLN A 358 31.02 3.77 -18.86
C GLN A 358 32.33 3.82 -19.66
N ASP A 359 33.37 4.45 -19.10
CA ASP A 359 34.70 4.53 -19.72
C ASP A 359 35.27 3.14 -20.07
N GLY A 360 34.93 2.12 -19.26
CA GLY A 360 35.31 0.72 -19.45
C GLY A 360 34.53 -0.05 -20.52
N GLY A 361 33.58 0.59 -21.22
CA GLY A 361 32.88 0.01 -22.37
C GLY A 361 31.45 -0.47 -22.12
N GLY A 362 31.07 -0.77 -20.87
CA GLY A 362 29.71 -1.16 -20.48
C GLY A 362 28.69 -0.04 -20.67
N ARG A 363 27.42 -0.41 -20.90
CA ARG A 363 26.36 0.55 -21.23
C ARG A 363 25.07 0.25 -20.48
N ILE A 364 24.38 1.31 -20.08
CA ILE A 364 23.01 1.27 -19.57
C ILE A 364 22.17 2.25 -20.38
N SER A 365 21.01 1.80 -20.83
CA SER A 365 20.03 2.64 -21.50
C SER A 365 18.65 2.42 -20.90
N GLY A 366 17.79 3.41 -21.00
CA GLY A 366 16.42 3.28 -20.51
C GLY A 366 15.43 4.14 -21.27
N LYS A 367 14.20 3.65 -21.34
CA LYS A 367 13.07 4.32 -21.99
C LYS A 367 11.85 4.25 -21.09
N ALA A 368 11.25 5.41 -20.84
CA ALA A 368 10.05 5.54 -20.05
C ALA A 368 8.87 4.83 -20.73
N ILE A 369 8.07 4.15 -19.92
CA ILE A 369 6.85 3.47 -20.30
C ILE A 369 5.70 4.45 -20.06
N GLY A 370 4.94 4.78 -21.11
CA GLY A 370 3.77 5.66 -20.99
C GLY A 370 2.68 5.02 -20.12
N THR A 371 2.24 5.71 -19.08
CA THR A 371 1.22 5.25 -18.13
C THR A 371 -0.01 6.15 -18.12
N ILE A 372 -1.17 5.56 -17.75
CA ILE A 372 -2.44 6.30 -17.62
C ILE A 372 -2.47 7.25 -16.42
N GLY A 373 -1.67 6.97 -15.39
CA GLY A 373 -1.51 7.72 -14.16
C GLY A 373 -0.12 7.47 -13.59
N TYR A 374 0.13 7.87 -12.34
CA TYR A 374 1.43 7.68 -11.67
C TYR A 374 2.60 8.31 -12.45
N ARG A 375 2.40 9.55 -12.92
CA ARG A 375 3.39 10.35 -13.66
C ARG A 375 4.22 11.22 -12.73
N GLY A 376 5.39 11.65 -13.17
CA GLY A 376 6.33 12.45 -12.38
C GLY A 376 7.66 11.74 -12.10
N MET A 377 7.64 10.49 -11.65
CA MET A 377 8.90 9.71 -11.56
C MET A 377 9.18 8.93 -12.85
N HIS A 378 8.11 8.62 -13.59
CA HIS A 378 8.05 7.67 -14.70
C HIS A 378 8.55 6.26 -14.31
N SER A 379 8.20 5.26 -15.10
CA SER A 379 8.74 3.90 -14.96
C SER A 379 9.41 3.50 -16.27
N PHE A 380 10.59 2.89 -16.18
CA PHE A 380 11.43 2.65 -17.34
C PHE A 380 11.57 1.16 -17.63
N GLU A 381 11.68 0.81 -18.91
CA GLU A 381 12.46 -0.33 -19.34
C GLU A 381 13.94 0.08 -19.33
N VAL A 382 14.80 -0.75 -18.75
CA VAL A 382 16.23 -0.46 -18.56
C VAL A 382 17.05 -1.65 -19.03
N SER A 383 17.93 -1.42 -19.99
CA SER A 383 18.80 -2.42 -20.60
C SER A 383 20.23 -2.24 -20.12
N PHE A 384 20.86 -3.35 -19.77
CA PHE A 384 22.26 -3.45 -19.38
C PHE A 384 23.03 -4.27 -20.41
N GLU A 385 24.08 -3.69 -20.96
CA GLU A 385 25.02 -4.33 -21.90
C GLU A 385 26.41 -4.26 -21.29
N ASP A 386 26.88 -5.39 -20.74
CA ASP A 386 28.15 -5.50 -20.03
C ASP A 386 28.40 -4.39 -18.99
N TYR A 387 27.34 -3.98 -18.27
CA TYR A 387 27.43 -2.86 -17.34
C TYR A 387 28.24 -3.24 -16.11
N PHE A 388 29.35 -2.57 -15.88
CA PHE A 388 30.28 -2.89 -14.81
C PHE A 388 29.82 -2.34 -13.46
N VAL A 389 29.89 -3.18 -12.43
CA VAL A 389 29.66 -2.83 -11.03
C VAL A 389 30.84 -3.33 -10.17
N PRO A 390 31.47 -2.47 -9.35
CA PRO A 390 32.57 -2.87 -8.48
C PRO A 390 32.21 -4.01 -7.53
N GLU A 391 33.20 -4.81 -7.14
CA GLU A 391 33.02 -5.94 -6.21
C GLU A 391 32.40 -5.50 -4.87
N ASP A 392 32.86 -4.37 -4.33
CA ASP A 392 32.38 -3.79 -3.06
C ASP A 392 30.92 -3.32 -3.09
N ASN A 393 30.28 -3.31 -4.26
CA ASN A 393 28.88 -2.93 -4.43
C ASN A 393 27.92 -4.13 -4.45
N LEU A 394 28.41 -5.36 -4.33
CA LEU A 394 27.58 -6.53 -4.00
C LEU A 394 27.17 -6.44 -2.52
N ILE A 395 25.89 -6.27 -2.21
CA ILE A 395 25.43 -6.12 -0.82
C ILE A 395 25.85 -7.35 -0.01
N GLY A 396 26.61 -7.12 1.07
CA GLY A 396 27.17 -8.16 1.93
C GLY A 396 28.45 -8.83 1.42
N GLY A 397 29.01 -8.35 0.31
CA GLY A 397 30.17 -8.94 -0.36
C GLY A 397 29.93 -10.40 -0.75
N GLU A 398 30.98 -11.21 -0.77
CA GLU A 398 30.85 -12.65 -1.09
C GLU A 398 29.89 -13.37 -0.12
N ALA A 399 29.83 -12.95 1.16
CA ALA A 399 28.90 -13.53 2.13
C ALA A 399 27.43 -13.19 1.86
N GLY A 400 27.15 -12.15 1.07
CA GLY A 400 25.82 -11.74 0.62
C GLY A 400 25.39 -12.35 -0.71
N ARG A 401 26.32 -12.99 -1.44
CA ARG A 401 26.03 -13.67 -2.69
C ARG A 401 24.99 -14.78 -2.50
N GLY A 402 23.98 -14.82 -3.37
CA GLY A 402 22.85 -15.75 -3.29
C GLY A 402 21.81 -15.44 -2.20
N LYS A 403 21.99 -14.34 -1.46
CA LYS A 403 21.07 -13.89 -0.41
C LYS A 403 20.19 -12.70 -0.82
N GLY A 404 20.32 -12.23 -2.05
CA GLY A 404 19.63 -11.04 -2.56
C GLY A 404 18.11 -11.12 -2.45
N PHE A 405 17.52 -12.29 -2.69
CA PHE A 405 16.07 -12.48 -2.51
C PHE A 405 15.63 -12.19 -1.07
N TYR A 406 16.38 -12.65 -0.07
CA TYR A 406 16.04 -12.44 1.35
C TYR A 406 16.20 -10.98 1.76
N PHE A 407 17.26 -10.31 1.29
CA PHE A 407 17.46 -8.87 1.52
C PHE A 407 16.32 -8.06 0.88
N GLN A 408 15.87 -8.45 -0.32
CA GLN A 408 14.73 -7.83 -0.99
C GLN A 408 13.41 -8.05 -0.22
N MET A 409 13.19 -9.24 0.34
CA MET A 409 11.97 -9.54 1.11
C MET A 409 11.84 -8.69 2.37
N GLU A 410 12.96 -8.28 3.00
CA GLU A 410 12.93 -7.37 4.17
C GLU A 410 12.26 -6.03 3.82
N GLY A 411 12.49 -5.53 2.59
CA GLY A 411 11.86 -4.32 2.09
C GLY A 411 10.36 -4.47 1.77
N PHE A 412 9.87 -5.68 1.51
CA PHE A 412 8.49 -5.89 1.03
C PHE A 412 7.43 -5.66 2.10
N SER A 413 7.68 -6.03 3.36
CA SER A 413 6.72 -5.72 4.44
C SER A 413 6.57 -4.22 4.64
N GLY A 414 7.68 -3.46 4.57
CA GLY A 414 7.66 -1.99 4.53
C GLY A 414 6.93 -1.44 3.32
N GLY A 415 7.29 -1.90 2.11
CA GLY A 415 6.64 -1.48 0.86
C GLY A 415 5.12 -1.75 0.83
N ARG A 416 4.66 -2.84 1.44
CA ARG A 416 3.22 -3.15 1.56
C ARG A 416 2.49 -2.13 2.43
N ILE A 417 2.98 -1.87 3.64
CA ILE A 417 2.33 -0.90 4.52
C ILE A 417 2.42 0.53 3.98
N GLN A 418 3.55 0.90 3.35
CA GLN A 418 3.68 2.16 2.60
C GLN A 418 2.67 2.28 1.46
N THR A 419 2.37 1.18 0.78
CA THR A 419 1.33 1.18 -0.26
C THR A 419 -0.04 1.51 0.33
N ALA A 420 -0.36 0.95 1.50
CA ALA A 420 -1.61 1.30 2.19
C ALA A 420 -1.65 2.78 2.58
N ALA A 421 -0.55 3.34 3.12
CA ALA A 421 -0.48 4.78 3.43
C ALA A 421 -0.64 5.66 2.17
N ARG A 422 0.02 5.29 1.06
CA ARG A 422 -0.15 6.00 -0.23
C ARG A 422 -1.59 5.94 -0.73
N ALA A 423 -2.25 4.78 -0.59
CA ALA A 423 -3.65 4.62 -0.93
C ALA A 423 -4.54 5.48 -0.03
N ASN A 424 -4.31 5.50 1.28
CA ASN A 424 -5.05 6.36 2.22
C ASN A 424 -4.93 7.84 1.83
N GLY A 425 -3.75 8.31 1.44
CA GLY A 425 -3.52 9.70 1.03
C GLY A 425 -4.31 10.07 -0.23
N VAL A 426 -4.26 9.22 -1.26
CA VAL A 426 -5.04 9.41 -2.50
C VAL A 426 -6.55 9.35 -2.23
N MET A 427 -7.01 8.40 -1.41
CA MET A 427 -8.41 8.30 -1.04
C MET A 427 -8.89 9.52 -0.24
N GLN A 428 -8.07 10.03 0.69
CA GLN A 428 -8.35 11.22 1.47
C GLN A 428 -8.47 12.45 0.57
N ALA A 429 -7.54 12.63 -0.38
CA ALA A 429 -7.61 13.73 -1.36
C ALA A 429 -8.89 13.66 -2.23
N ALA A 430 -9.27 12.46 -2.66
CA ALA A 430 -10.48 12.24 -3.44
C ALA A 430 -11.76 12.50 -2.62
N LEU A 431 -11.81 12.06 -1.36
CA LEU A 431 -12.91 12.34 -0.44
C LEU A 431 -13.10 13.83 -0.21
N GLU A 432 -12.01 14.57 0.05
CA GLU A 432 -12.07 16.01 0.26
C GLU A 432 -12.52 16.77 -0.99
N ALA A 433 -12.00 16.41 -2.16
CA ALA A 433 -12.44 16.99 -3.42
C ALA A 433 -13.93 16.69 -3.68
N GLY A 434 -14.36 15.45 -3.44
CA GLY A 434 -15.75 15.02 -3.56
C GLY A 434 -16.68 15.79 -2.63
N LEU A 435 -16.33 15.94 -1.35
CA LEU A 435 -17.13 16.69 -0.38
C LEU A 435 -17.24 18.17 -0.76
N ARG A 436 -16.10 18.80 -1.08
CA ARG A 436 -16.07 20.23 -1.46
C ARG A 436 -16.96 20.51 -2.66
N TYR A 437 -16.78 19.73 -3.74
CA TYR A 437 -17.63 19.86 -4.92
C TYR A 437 -19.09 19.57 -4.59
N ALA A 438 -19.37 18.63 -3.67
CA ALA A 438 -20.73 18.33 -3.28
C ALA A 438 -21.45 19.47 -2.56
N GLN A 439 -20.72 20.24 -1.74
CA GLN A 439 -21.25 21.41 -1.03
C GLN A 439 -21.44 22.61 -1.95
N GLU A 440 -20.57 22.77 -2.96
CA GLU A 440 -20.59 23.92 -3.88
C GLU A 440 -21.55 23.73 -5.07
N ARG A 441 -21.58 22.52 -5.65
CA ARG A 441 -22.34 22.26 -6.87
C ARG A 441 -23.84 22.20 -6.60
N GLN A 442 -24.60 23.07 -7.25
CA GLN A 442 -26.05 23.05 -7.18
C GLN A 442 -26.70 22.38 -8.39
N VAL A 443 -27.70 21.54 -8.13
CA VAL A 443 -28.64 20.99 -9.11
C VAL A 443 -30.03 21.02 -8.51
N PHE A 444 -31.06 21.18 -9.33
CA PHE A 444 -32.46 21.29 -8.88
C PHE A 444 -32.63 22.19 -7.63
N GLN A 445 -31.94 23.35 -7.64
CA GLN A 445 -32.00 24.43 -6.63
C GLN A 445 -31.37 24.15 -5.25
N LYS A 446 -30.60 23.07 -5.07
CA LYS A 446 -29.84 22.85 -3.83
C LYS A 446 -28.46 22.21 -4.09
N PRO A 447 -27.52 22.32 -3.14
CA PRO A 447 -26.26 21.59 -3.20
C PRO A 447 -26.46 20.09 -3.43
N ILE A 448 -25.59 19.45 -4.22
CA ILE A 448 -25.69 17.99 -4.43
C ILE A 448 -25.44 17.21 -3.13
N PHE A 449 -24.77 17.81 -2.14
CA PHE A 449 -24.61 17.27 -0.78
C PHE A 449 -25.97 17.03 -0.09
N ASP A 450 -27.01 17.81 -0.38
CA ASP A 450 -28.33 17.69 0.26
C ASP A 450 -29.18 16.51 -0.27
N TYR A 451 -28.62 15.66 -1.13
CA TYR A 451 -29.27 14.44 -1.60
C TYR A 451 -28.70 13.24 -0.86
N ASN A 452 -29.60 12.40 -0.32
CA ASN A 452 -29.22 11.24 0.53
C ASN A 452 -28.22 10.30 -0.14
N LEU A 453 -28.29 10.11 -1.46
CA LEU A 453 -27.33 9.24 -2.16
C LEU A 453 -25.91 9.84 -2.15
N THR A 454 -25.77 11.17 -2.26
CA THR A 454 -24.47 11.84 -2.15
C THR A 454 -23.95 11.74 -0.72
N LYS A 455 -24.79 11.96 0.29
CA LYS A 455 -24.43 11.76 1.71
C LYS A 455 -23.97 10.33 1.97
N TYR A 456 -24.69 9.33 1.47
CA TYR A 456 -24.31 7.93 1.56
C TYR A 456 -22.91 7.68 0.95
N LYS A 457 -22.63 8.22 -0.24
CA LYS A 457 -21.31 8.08 -0.87
C LYS A 457 -20.20 8.70 -0.02
N ILE A 458 -20.38 9.94 0.44
CA ILE A 458 -19.41 10.65 1.29
C ILE A 458 -19.17 9.89 2.60
N ALA A 459 -20.23 9.48 3.28
CA ALA A 459 -20.13 8.70 4.51
C ALA A 459 -19.36 7.39 4.28
N ARG A 460 -19.70 6.65 3.23
CA ARG A 460 -19.03 5.39 2.92
C ARG A 460 -17.56 5.55 2.54
N MET A 461 -17.24 6.57 1.74
CA MET A 461 -15.85 6.92 1.44
C MET A 461 -15.08 7.26 2.73
N ALA A 462 -15.64 8.07 3.63
CA ALA A 462 -15.00 8.44 4.90
C ALA A 462 -14.78 7.24 5.82
N MET A 463 -15.77 6.35 5.95
CA MET A 463 -15.65 5.12 6.73
C MET A 463 -14.51 4.23 6.22
N ILE A 464 -14.43 4.02 4.90
CA ILE A 464 -13.38 3.20 4.28
C ILE A 464 -12.00 3.80 4.53
N VAL A 465 -11.84 5.11 4.30
CA VAL A 465 -10.57 5.81 4.51
C VAL A 465 -10.14 5.71 5.96
N GLN A 466 -11.05 5.96 6.90
CA GLN A 466 -10.74 5.94 8.32
C GLN A 466 -10.42 4.52 8.80
N ALA A 467 -11.22 3.51 8.40
CA ALA A 467 -10.95 2.11 8.74
C ALA A 467 -9.59 1.64 8.22
N SER A 468 -9.26 1.94 6.95
CA SER A 468 -7.97 1.61 6.32
C SER A 468 -6.80 2.29 7.06
N ARG A 469 -6.95 3.58 7.39
CA ARG A 469 -5.93 4.36 8.11
C ARG A 469 -5.65 3.78 9.49
N GLN A 470 -6.68 3.47 10.26
CA GLN A 470 -6.50 2.96 11.62
C GLN A 470 -5.90 1.56 11.65
N PHE A 471 -6.28 0.69 10.70
CA PHE A 471 -5.61 -0.59 10.58
C PHE A 471 -4.17 -0.42 10.11
N THR A 472 -3.88 0.49 9.18
CA THR A 472 -2.51 0.83 8.75
C THR A 472 -1.65 1.27 9.95
N ASN A 473 -2.16 2.17 10.81
CA ASN A 473 -1.47 2.60 12.03
C ASN A 473 -1.23 1.44 13.01
N THR A 474 -2.21 0.54 13.16
CA THR A 474 -2.07 -0.63 14.02
C THR A 474 -0.98 -1.58 13.50
N VAL A 475 -0.96 -1.85 12.20
CA VAL A 475 0.05 -2.71 11.58
C VAL A 475 1.44 -2.11 11.69
N ALA A 476 1.58 -0.78 11.60
CA ALA A 476 2.86 -0.11 11.80
C ALA A 476 3.47 -0.44 13.17
N LYS A 477 2.66 -0.33 14.23
CA LYS A 477 3.05 -0.67 15.60
C LYS A 477 3.39 -2.16 15.76
N LEU A 478 2.72 -3.05 15.02
CA LEU A 478 3.09 -4.47 14.99
C LEU A 478 4.46 -4.68 14.33
N LEU A 479 4.71 -4.01 13.20
CA LEU A 479 5.97 -4.11 12.46
C LEU A 479 7.17 -3.52 13.23
N ASP A 480 6.95 -2.47 14.03
CA ASP A 480 7.97 -1.94 14.95
C ASP A 480 8.44 -3.00 15.97
N ASN A 481 7.57 -3.97 16.28
CA ASN A 481 7.86 -5.12 17.15
C ASN A 481 8.23 -6.40 16.37
N HIS A 482 8.56 -6.29 15.08
CA HIS A 482 8.84 -7.42 14.17
C HIS A 482 7.68 -8.42 14.00
N GLN A 483 6.45 -7.98 14.25
CA GLN A 483 5.20 -8.74 14.04
C GLN A 483 4.41 -8.14 12.87
N GLY A 484 3.24 -8.68 12.53
CA GLY A 484 2.31 -8.00 11.64
C GLY A 484 2.52 -8.20 10.13
N GLN A 485 3.37 -9.14 9.68
CA GLN A 485 3.67 -9.31 8.25
C GLN A 485 2.45 -9.78 7.44
N MET A 486 1.59 -10.59 8.05
CA MET A 486 0.33 -11.02 7.46
C MET A 486 -0.63 -9.83 7.36
N GLU A 487 -0.76 -9.07 8.43
CA GLU A 487 -1.62 -7.89 8.55
C GLU A 487 -1.22 -6.79 7.57
N ALA A 488 0.08 -6.59 7.34
CA ALA A 488 0.61 -5.70 6.29
C ALA A 488 0.15 -6.12 4.89
N THR A 489 0.00 -7.42 4.66
CA THR A 489 -0.51 -7.95 3.39
C THR A 489 -2.02 -7.78 3.28
N LEU A 490 -2.76 -8.04 4.36
CA LEU A 490 -4.22 -7.83 4.44
C LEU A 490 -4.58 -6.36 4.16
N ILE A 491 -3.92 -5.41 4.84
CA ILE A 491 -4.23 -3.98 4.68
C ILE A 491 -3.83 -3.48 3.29
N LYS A 492 -2.67 -3.89 2.76
CA LYS A 492 -2.28 -3.51 1.40
C LYS A 492 -3.27 -4.04 0.38
N PHE A 493 -3.71 -5.29 0.50
CA PHE A 493 -4.71 -5.88 -0.40
C PHE A 493 -6.04 -5.13 -0.33
N TYR A 494 -6.56 -4.88 0.89
CA TYR A 494 -7.80 -4.14 1.08
C TYR A 494 -7.71 -2.72 0.54
N ALA A 495 -6.74 -1.94 1.01
CA ALA A 495 -6.56 -0.52 0.67
C ALA A 495 -6.40 -0.31 -0.85
N SER A 496 -5.67 -1.20 -1.53
CA SER A 496 -5.46 -1.12 -2.98
C SER A 496 -6.79 -1.16 -3.75
N LYS A 497 -7.66 -2.12 -3.40
CA LYS A 497 -8.92 -2.33 -4.10
C LYS A 497 -9.95 -1.26 -3.78
N VAL A 498 -10.08 -0.87 -2.51
CA VAL A 498 -11.05 0.16 -2.12
C VAL A 498 -10.65 1.55 -2.59
N ALA A 499 -9.36 1.83 -2.81
CA ALA A 499 -8.92 3.11 -3.37
C ALA A 499 -9.51 3.38 -4.76
N GLU A 500 -9.63 2.35 -5.61
CA GLU A 500 -10.31 2.47 -6.91
C GLU A 500 -11.78 2.85 -6.74
N TRP A 501 -12.47 2.27 -5.77
CA TRP A 501 -13.87 2.61 -5.49
C TRP A 501 -14.03 4.03 -4.94
N VAL A 502 -13.24 4.43 -3.93
CA VAL A 502 -13.32 5.76 -3.32
C VAL A 502 -13.04 6.85 -4.35
N THR A 503 -11.97 6.70 -5.14
CA THR A 503 -11.61 7.68 -6.19
C THR A 503 -12.64 7.72 -7.32
N ARG A 504 -13.20 6.58 -7.71
CA ARG A 504 -14.32 6.49 -8.66
C ARG A 504 -15.56 7.22 -8.16
N GLU A 505 -15.91 7.09 -6.88
CA GLU A 505 -17.07 7.80 -6.32
C GLU A 505 -16.85 9.31 -6.25
N ALA A 506 -15.64 9.77 -5.92
CA ALA A 506 -15.30 11.18 -5.99
C ALA A 506 -15.48 11.73 -7.41
N MET A 507 -15.01 11.00 -8.42
CA MET A 507 -15.22 11.33 -9.84
C MET A 507 -16.71 11.36 -10.21
N GLN A 508 -17.49 10.38 -9.73
CA GLN A 508 -18.93 10.31 -9.98
C GLN A 508 -19.70 11.50 -9.39
N ILE A 509 -19.31 11.97 -8.20
CA ILE A 509 -19.89 13.16 -7.55
C ILE A 509 -19.67 14.41 -8.42
N HIS A 510 -18.54 14.49 -9.12
CA HIS A 510 -18.26 15.58 -10.05
C HIS A 510 -19.05 15.49 -11.37
N GLY A 511 -19.59 14.32 -11.70
CA GLY A 511 -20.31 14.08 -12.96
C GLY A 511 -19.37 14.24 -14.16
N GLY A 512 -19.82 14.95 -15.20
CA GLY A 512 -19.01 15.19 -16.41
C GLY A 512 -17.69 15.91 -16.13
N MET A 513 -17.66 16.80 -15.13
CA MET A 513 -16.44 17.50 -14.72
C MET A 513 -15.41 16.56 -14.12
N GLY A 514 -15.83 15.46 -13.50
CA GLY A 514 -14.92 14.46 -12.95
C GLY A 514 -14.11 13.74 -14.03
N TYR A 515 -14.59 13.74 -15.29
CA TYR A 515 -13.88 13.14 -16.42
C TYR A 515 -12.89 14.10 -17.08
N ALA A 516 -12.87 15.39 -16.70
CA ALA A 516 -11.95 16.37 -17.24
C ALA A 516 -10.63 16.38 -16.46
N GLU A 517 -9.51 16.47 -17.18
CA GLU A 517 -8.15 16.50 -16.58
C GLU A 517 -7.90 17.75 -15.72
N GLU A 518 -8.72 18.80 -15.87
CA GLU A 518 -8.67 20.01 -15.03
C GLU A 518 -9.11 19.75 -13.58
N TYR A 519 -9.90 18.69 -13.33
CA TYR A 519 -10.29 18.29 -11.98
C TYR A 519 -9.41 17.15 -11.49
N ALA A 520 -8.77 17.34 -10.33
CA ALA A 520 -7.83 16.39 -9.75
C ALA A 520 -8.40 14.98 -9.52
N VAL A 521 -9.73 14.82 -9.40
CA VAL A 521 -10.38 13.51 -9.22
C VAL A 521 -10.18 12.56 -10.40
N SER A 522 -10.03 13.08 -11.63
CA SER A 522 -9.68 12.26 -12.80
C SER A 522 -8.32 11.59 -12.61
N ARG A 523 -7.32 12.38 -12.20
CA ARG A 523 -5.97 11.93 -11.84
C ARG A 523 -6.00 10.92 -10.68
N TYR A 524 -6.71 11.22 -9.59
CA TYR A 524 -6.78 10.31 -8.44
C TYR A 524 -7.30 8.93 -8.82
N PHE A 525 -8.29 8.85 -9.72
CA PHE A 525 -8.82 7.57 -10.19
C PHE A 525 -7.80 6.75 -10.98
N VAL A 526 -7.09 7.36 -11.94
CA VAL A 526 -6.05 6.65 -12.71
C VAL A 526 -4.80 6.34 -11.88
N ASP A 527 -4.47 7.18 -10.90
CA ASP A 527 -3.39 6.94 -9.94
C ASP A 527 -3.72 5.75 -9.03
N ALA A 528 -4.95 5.66 -8.51
CA ALA A 528 -5.37 4.59 -7.61
C ALA A 528 -5.25 3.20 -8.23
N ARG A 529 -5.40 3.09 -9.55
CA ARG A 529 -5.33 1.82 -10.27
C ARG A 529 -3.99 1.09 -10.07
N VAL A 530 -2.90 1.81 -9.83
CA VAL A 530 -1.57 1.20 -9.69
C VAL A 530 -1.44 0.36 -8.41
N PHE A 531 -2.20 0.68 -7.35
CA PHE A 531 -2.05 0.04 -6.04
C PHE A 531 -2.32 -1.47 -6.07
N SER A 532 -3.29 -1.89 -6.87
CA SER A 532 -3.67 -3.31 -7.05
C SER A 532 -2.64 -4.11 -7.88
N ILE A 533 -1.66 -3.43 -8.50
CA ILE A 533 -0.65 -4.03 -9.39
C ILE A 533 0.75 -4.00 -8.77
N PHE A 534 1.25 -2.81 -8.43
CA PHE A 534 2.64 -2.67 -7.98
C PHE A 534 2.82 -3.17 -6.53
N GLU A 535 4.08 -3.37 -6.12
CA GLU A 535 4.41 -3.90 -4.78
C GLU A 535 3.67 -5.23 -4.47
N GLY A 536 3.45 -6.03 -5.51
CA GLY A 536 2.73 -7.30 -5.49
C GLY A 536 1.29 -7.20 -5.98
N ALA A 537 1.00 -7.91 -7.08
CA ALA A 537 -0.36 -8.00 -7.63
C ALA A 537 -1.34 -8.60 -6.62
N GLU A 538 -2.58 -8.13 -6.67
CA GLU A 538 -3.61 -8.52 -5.70
C GLU A 538 -3.90 -10.02 -5.68
N GLU A 539 -3.89 -10.70 -6.82
CA GLU A 539 -4.12 -12.15 -6.91
C GLU A 539 -2.98 -12.92 -6.24
N VAL A 540 -1.74 -12.44 -6.36
CA VAL A 540 -0.58 -13.07 -5.73
C VAL A 540 -0.69 -12.95 -4.22
N MET A 541 -1.03 -11.77 -3.72
CA MET A 541 -1.25 -11.56 -2.29
C MET A 541 -2.41 -12.40 -1.76
N ALA A 542 -3.55 -12.37 -2.43
CA ALA A 542 -4.74 -13.09 -2.02
C ALA A 542 -4.48 -14.61 -1.99
N LEU A 543 -3.93 -15.17 -3.06
CA LEU A 543 -3.79 -16.61 -3.24
C LEU A 543 -2.52 -17.16 -2.58
N ARG A 544 -1.35 -16.59 -2.88
CA ARG A 544 -0.05 -17.16 -2.50
C ARG A 544 0.43 -16.74 -1.12
N VAL A 545 -0.09 -15.63 -0.58
CA VAL A 545 0.27 -15.12 0.74
C VAL A 545 -0.88 -15.33 1.72
N ILE A 546 -1.97 -14.59 1.56
CA ILE A 546 -3.07 -14.54 2.54
C ILE A 546 -3.74 -15.90 2.69
N ALA A 547 -4.37 -16.42 1.63
CA ALA A 547 -5.13 -17.67 1.71
C ALA A 547 -4.22 -18.85 2.07
N LYS A 548 -2.99 -18.88 1.54
CA LYS A 548 -2.00 -19.90 1.91
C LYS A 548 -1.69 -19.88 3.40
N SER A 549 -1.35 -18.72 3.96
CA SER A 549 -1.01 -18.56 5.38
C SER A 549 -2.18 -18.88 6.30
N LEU A 550 -3.42 -18.59 5.88
CA LEU A 550 -4.63 -19.00 6.62
C LEU A 550 -4.80 -20.53 6.61
N MET A 551 -4.61 -21.17 5.46
CA MET A 551 -4.73 -22.64 5.34
C MET A 551 -3.61 -23.40 6.05
N ASP A 552 -2.37 -22.88 6.05
CA ASP A 552 -1.22 -23.55 6.68
C ASP A 552 -1.47 -23.84 8.18
N GLN A 553 -2.30 -23.04 8.86
CA GLN A 553 -2.69 -23.24 10.26
C GLN A 553 -3.56 -24.48 10.50
N TYR A 554 -4.18 -25.00 9.44
CA TYR A 554 -5.13 -26.11 9.48
C TYR A 554 -4.79 -27.21 8.47
N ALA A 555 -3.54 -27.25 7.99
CA ALA A 555 -3.12 -28.23 7.00
C ALA A 555 -3.21 -29.65 7.57
N VAL A 556 -3.82 -30.56 6.81
CA VAL A 556 -4.07 -31.97 7.19
C VAL A 556 -3.43 -32.96 6.23
#